data_AF-A0A067P8U9-F1
#
_entry.id   AF-A0A067P8U9-F1
#
_cell.length_a   1.000
_cell.length_b   1.000
_cell.length_c   1.000
_cell.angle_alpha   90.00
_cell.angle_beta   90.00
_cell.angle_gamma   90.00
#
_symmetry.space_group_name_H-M   'P 1'
#
loop_
_entity.id
_entity.type
_entity.pdbx_description
1 polymer ?
#
loop_
_entity_poly.entity_id
_entity_poly.type
_entity_poly.pdbx_seq_one_letter_code
_entity_poly.pdbx_strand_id
1 'polypeptide(L)' 'QVEDQLFKVPRLYFEKYSAVFRDMFQLPNQGANVEGSSNGNPLRLGGIEKKDFLRLLRVMYARYVGYMLAVK' A
#
# COMPACT_ATOMS: atom_id res chain seq x y z
N GLN A 1 3.09 -3.49 4.40
CA GLN A 1 3.89 -4.72 4.44
C GLN A 1 2.97 -5.87 4.05
N VAL A 2 3.45 -6.73 3.16
CA VAL A 2 2.79 -7.98 2.78
C VAL A 2 3.82 -9.08 2.95
N GLU A 3 3.48 -10.11 3.73
CA GLU A 3 4.42 -11.13 4.18
C GLU A 3 5.67 -10.49 4.81
N ASP A 4 6.85 -10.79 4.27
CA ASP A 4 8.17 -10.32 4.70
C ASP A 4 8.62 -9.02 3.98
N GLN A 5 7.83 -8.49 3.04
CA GLN A 5 8.25 -7.34 2.22
C GLN A 5 7.51 -6.04 2.55
N LEU A 6 8.30 -4.96 2.68
CA LEU A 6 7.80 -3.59 2.74
C LEU A 6 7.62 -3.01 1.33
N PHE A 7 6.42 -2.50 1.04
CA PHE A 7 6.08 -1.84 -0.21
C PHE A 7 5.86 -0.34 0.04
N LYS A 8 6.60 0.52 -0.66
CA LYS A 8 6.44 1.97 -0.63
C LYS A 8 5.73 2.41 -1.90
N VAL A 9 4.44 2.74 -1.79
CA VAL A 9 3.58 3.01 -2.94
C VAL A 9 2.72 4.26 -2.69
N PRO A 10 2.38 5.04 -3.74
CA PRO A 10 1.58 6.24 -3.57
C PRO A 10 0.17 5.96 -3.03
N ARG A 11 -0.17 6.52 -1.87
CA ARG A 11 -1.49 6.38 -1.22
C ARG A 11 -2.67 6.80 -2.13
N LEU A 12 -2.47 7.81 -2.97
CA LEU A 12 -3.49 8.42 -3.82
C LEU A 12 -4.34 7.41 -4.62
N TYR A 13 -3.72 6.36 -5.17
CA TYR A 13 -4.46 5.39 -6.00
C TYR A 13 -5.29 4.42 -5.17
N PHE A 14 -4.82 4.06 -3.97
CA PHE A 14 -5.59 3.26 -3.04
C PHE A 14 -6.82 4.02 -2.54
N GLU A 15 -6.65 5.29 -2.19
CA GLU A 15 -7.74 6.15 -1.72
C GLU A 15 -8.75 6.47 -2.84
N LYS A 16 -8.28 6.65 -4.08
CA LYS A 16 -9.16 6.95 -5.21
C LYS A 16 -9.93 5.73 -5.72
N TYR A 17 -9.31 4.56 -5.79
CA TYR A 17 -9.86 3.39 -6.50
C TYR A 17 -10.24 2.22 -5.59
N SER A 18 -10.02 2.31 -4.28
CA SER A 18 -10.47 1.30 -3.32
C SER A 18 -11.25 1.94 -2.19
N ALA A 19 -12.54 1.61 -2.10
CA ALA A 19 -13.38 2.04 -0.99
C ALA A 19 -12.83 1.59 0.35
N VAL A 20 -12.37 0.34 0.45
CA VAL A 20 -11.81 -0.22 1.69
C VAL A 20 -10.63 0.61 2.19
N PHE A 21 -9.66 0.92 1.32
CA PHE A 21 -8.50 1.73 1.73
C PHE A 21 -8.89 3.17 2.02
N ARG A 22 -9.77 3.78 1.20
CA ARG A 22 -10.27 5.13 1.45
C ARG A 22 -10.93 5.25 2.82
N ASP A 23 -11.82 4.34 3.14
CA ASP A 23 -12.59 4.39 4.38
C ASP A 23 -11.66 4.13 5.57
N MET A 24 -10.73 3.16 5.47
CA MET A 24 -9.68 2.91 6.46
C MET A 24 -8.82 4.16 6.73
N PHE A 25 -8.50 4.92 5.69
CA PHE A 25 -7.71 6.15 5.76
C PHE A 25 -8.44 7.35 6.36
N GLN A 26 -9.77 7.29 6.42
CA GLN A 26 -10.63 8.30 7.04
C GLN A 26 -10.95 7.99 8.50
N LEU A 27 -10.65 6.78 8.97
CA LEU A 27 -10.82 6.44 10.38
C LEU A 27 -9.95 7.36 11.25
N PRO A 28 -10.49 7.87 12.36
CA PRO A 28 -9.74 8.72 13.27
C PRO A 28 -8.56 7.94 13.85
N ASN A 29 -7.38 8.54 13.75
CA ASN A 29 -6.16 7.99 14.31
C ASN A 29 -6.24 7.96 15.84
N GLN A 30 -6.21 6.78 16.45
CA GLN A 30 -6.18 6.62 17.90
C GLN A 30 -4.74 6.83 18.43
N GLY A 31 -4.25 8.07 18.40
CA GLY A 31 -2.97 8.46 19.00
C GLY A 31 -1.72 8.25 18.12
N ALA A 32 -0.57 8.06 18.77
CA ALA A 32 0.76 8.12 18.12
C ALA A 32 1.11 6.93 17.21
N ASN A 33 0.29 5.85 17.21
CA ASN A 33 0.64 4.59 16.56
C ASN A 33 -0.17 4.32 15.29
N VAL A 34 -0.15 5.26 14.35
CA VAL A 34 -0.89 5.17 13.08
C VAL A 34 -0.21 4.20 12.12
N GLU A 35 -0.90 3.12 11.76
CA GLU A 35 -0.38 2.15 10.78
C GLU A 35 -0.07 2.81 9.43
N GLY A 36 1.08 2.45 8.86
CA GLY A 36 1.55 3.00 7.59
C GLY A 36 2.20 4.38 7.71
N SER A 37 2.41 4.91 8.91
CA SER A 37 3.05 6.22 9.13
C SER A 37 4.57 6.22 8.93
N SER A 38 5.24 5.07 9.07
CA SER A 38 6.68 4.95 8.91
C SER A 38 7.10 3.53 8.53
N ASN A 39 8.38 3.33 8.18
CA ASN A 39 8.93 1.99 7.93
C ASN A 39 8.87 1.11 9.20
N GLY A 40 8.96 1.72 10.39
CA GLY A 40 8.88 1.02 11.67
C GLY A 40 7.45 0.69 12.09
N ASN A 41 6.45 1.34 11.49
CA ASN A 41 5.04 1.06 11.70
C ASN A 41 4.30 0.96 10.36
N PRO A 42 4.53 -0.09 9.57
CA PRO A 42 3.89 -0.25 8.27
C PRO A 42 2.45 -0.74 8.42
N LEU A 43 1.59 -0.41 7.47
CA LEU A 43 0.27 -1.05 7.34
C LEU A 43 0.45 -2.53 6.99
N ARG A 44 0.05 -3.46 7.87
CA ARG A 44 0.23 -4.90 7.67
C ARG A 44 -0.99 -5.51 7.00
N LEU A 45 -0.80 -6.11 5.82
CA LEU A 45 -1.86 -6.84 5.13
C LEU A 45 -1.63 -8.34 5.32
N GLY A 46 -2.37 -8.93 6.26
CA GLY A 46 -2.34 -10.38 6.53
C GLY A 46 -3.18 -11.17 5.52
N GLY A 47 -2.80 -12.43 5.28
CA GLY A 47 -3.54 -13.33 4.38
C GLY A 47 -3.44 -13.02 2.89
N ILE A 48 -2.57 -12.09 2.50
CA ILE A 48 -2.29 -11.74 1.11
C ILE A 48 -0.88 -12.21 0.77
N GLU A 49 -0.72 -12.94 -0.32
CA GLU A 49 0.60 -13.29 -0.84
C GLU A 49 1.25 -12.07 -1.52
N LYS A 50 2.57 -11.92 -1.34
CA LYS A 50 3.36 -10.85 -1.96
C LYS A 50 3.21 -10.81 -3.49
N LYS A 51 3.10 -11.98 -4.13
CA LYS A 51 2.93 -12.08 -5.59
C LYS A 51 1.61 -11.47 -6.07
N ASP A 52 0.54 -11.64 -5.31
CA ASP A 52 -0.78 -11.15 -5.65
C ASP A 52 -0.89 -9.66 -5.39
N PHE A 53 -0.28 -9.18 -4.31
CA PHE A 53 -0.15 -7.74 -4.08
C PHE A 53 0.63 -7.06 -5.20
N LEU A 54 1.74 -7.66 -5.68
CA LEU A 54 2.51 -7.10 -6.80
C LEU A 54 1.69 -7.02 -8.10
N ARG A 55 0.83 -8.01 -8.37
CA ARG A 55 -0.08 -7.99 -9.53
C ARG A 55 -1.11 -6.87 -9.41
N LEU A 56 -1.68 -6.68 -8.22
CA LEU A 56 -2.57 -5.55 -7.95
C LEU A 56 -1.86 -4.21 -8.20
N LEU A 57 -0.64 -4.05 -7.69
CA LEU A 57 0.15 -2.84 -7.93
C LEU A 57 0.39 -2.62 -9.43
N ARG A 58 0.70 -3.67 -10.20
CA ARG A 58 0.88 -3.54 -11.65
C ARG A 58 -0.36 -3.02 -12.36
N VAL A 59 -1.56 -3.43 -11.93
CA VAL A 59 -2.83 -2.94 -12.48
C VAL A 59 -3.10 -1.50 -12.02
N MET A 60 -3.01 -1.23 -10.72
CA MET A 60 -3.30 0.08 -10.13
C MET A 60 -2.37 1.18 -10.66
N TYR A 61 -1.10 0.82 -10.91
CA TYR A 61 -0.06 1.74 -11.35
C TYR A 61 0.37 1.48 -12.79
N ALA A 62 -0.40 0.77 -13.61
CA ALA A 62 0.00 0.39 -14.97
C ALA A 62 0.53 1.57 -15.81
N ARG A 63 -0.01 2.78 -15.62
CA ARG A 63 0.43 4.02 -16.27
C ARG A 63 1.75 4.60 -15.75
N TYR A 64 2.25 4.12 -14.61
CA TYR A 64 3.46 4.55 -13.90
C TYR A 64 4.50 3.44 -13.70
N VAL A 65 4.12 2.17 -13.87
CA VAL A 65 4.97 0.98 -13.65
C VAL A 65 6.20 0.95 -14.56
N GLY A 66 6.14 1.58 -15.74
CA GLY A 66 7.31 1.81 -16.58
C GLY A 66 8.46 2.54 -15.86
N TYR A 67 8.15 3.38 -14.87
CA TYR A 67 9.14 4.13 -14.09
C TYR A 67 9.54 3.42 -12.78
N MET A 68 8.65 2.68 -12.12
CA MET A 68 8.96 2.02 -10.84
C MET A 68 9.78 0.72 -10.97
N LEU A 69 9.78 0.07 -12.14
CA LEU A 69 10.68 -1.06 -12.43
C LEU A 69 12.09 -0.63 -12.88
N ALA A 70 12.30 0.67 -13.14
CA ALA A 70 13.57 1.23 -13.58
C ALA A 70 14.49 1.66 -12.43
N VAL A 71 13.99 1.71 -11.19
CA VAL A 71 14.80 2.03 -10.01
C VAL A 71 15.17 0.71 -9.32
N LYS A 72 16.39 0.24 -9.61
CA LYS A 72 17.08 -0.83 -8.89
C LYS A 72 17.60 -0.33 -7.55
#